data_AF-A0A1M4YYP0-F1
#
_entry.id   AF-A0A1M4YYP0-F1
#
_cell.length_a   1.000
_cell.length_b   1.000
_cell.length_c   1.000
_cell.angle_alpha   90.00
_cell.angle_beta   90.00
_cell.angle_gamma   90.00
#
_symmetry.space_group_name_H-M   'P 1'
#
loop_
_entity.id
_entity.type
_entity.pdbx_description
1 polymer ?
#
loop_
_entity_poly.entity_id
_entity_poly.type
_entity_poly.pdbx_seq_one_letter_code
_entity_poly.pdbx_strand_id
1 'polypeptide(L)'
;MQTMPATDPTRCQPAFSPCRPCTFAPAQQGIVLFIVMIVVLITSLLVIWASRSSFFNEIVTGNEADYQRAFEAAQAMLRDAELDIMETRTDGTAIARCGEPNALPSCRPKALPANFVSKGANEDKRAYFPSSYSLDDDDGGDLMVLEGLLADFKFSSKVRGNEVGCLAAICVGGITRIDDPAPADPEKPVLNPFWSNATLLDEMKKTAASYGQYTGAESGSSANPLLSDRAWYWVEPLVYQANLAHEAASRFAPRGGYIGNTPGIVYRITAYAEGRKPGTRVVLQSIHVRQEQKTAQ
;
A
#
# COMPACT_ATOMS: atom_id res chain seq x y z
N MET A 1 -19.13 -70.87 100.24
CA MET A 1 -18.93 -69.42 100.50
C MET A 1 -17.49 -69.21 100.92
N GLN A 2 -16.77 -68.32 100.22
CA GLN A 2 -15.77 -67.35 100.71
C GLN A 2 -14.84 -67.81 101.88
N THR A 3 -13.50 -67.76 101.83
CA THR A 3 -12.53 -66.83 101.21
C THR A 3 -11.12 -67.43 101.33
N MET A 4 -10.25 -67.20 100.34
CA MET A 4 -8.77 -67.27 100.49
C MET A 4 -8.20 -65.84 100.60
N PRO A 5 -7.06 -65.66 101.29
CA PRO A 5 -6.18 -64.53 100.99
C PRO A 5 -4.71 -64.90 100.72
N ALA A 6 -4.18 -64.18 99.74
CA ALA A 6 -2.87 -63.54 99.63
C ALA A 6 -1.58 -64.38 99.71
N THR A 7 -0.90 -64.48 98.56
CA THR A 7 0.56 -64.59 98.48
C THR A 7 1.13 -63.54 97.50
N ASP A 8 2.19 -62.90 97.99
CA ASP A 8 3.03 -61.86 97.40
C ASP A 8 3.93 -62.40 96.27
N PRO A 9 4.09 -61.71 95.12
CA PRO A 9 5.08 -62.09 94.12
C PRO A 9 6.21 -61.06 94.00
N THR A 10 7.35 -61.32 94.65
CA THR A 10 8.65 -60.76 94.27
C THR A 10 9.43 -61.69 93.34
N ARG A 11 9.51 -61.26 92.07
CA ARG A 11 10.71 -61.19 91.20
C ARG A 11 11.48 -62.50 90.86
N CYS A 12 11.51 -62.83 89.57
CA CYS A 12 12.64 -62.55 88.66
C CYS A 12 12.32 -63.03 87.23
N GLN A 13 12.37 -62.11 86.27
CA GLN A 13 12.09 -62.31 84.85
C GLN A 13 13.33 -62.78 84.07
N PRO A 14 13.16 -63.49 82.94
CA PRO A 14 14.23 -63.78 81.99
C PRO A 14 14.54 -62.57 81.09
N ALA A 15 15.83 -62.32 80.86
CA ALA A 15 16.32 -61.32 79.93
C ALA A 15 16.12 -61.79 78.48
N PHE A 16 15.16 -61.19 77.77
CA PHE A 16 15.10 -61.21 76.31
C PHE A 16 15.57 -59.86 75.78
N SER A 17 16.71 -59.89 75.08
CA SER A 17 17.26 -58.76 74.32
C SER A 17 16.67 -58.77 72.90
N PRO A 18 16.05 -57.67 72.43
CA PRO A 18 15.98 -57.40 71.00
C PRO A 18 17.17 -56.55 70.57
N CYS A 19 17.90 -57.03 69.56
CA CYS A 19 18.90 -56.25 68.84
C CYS A 19 18.26 -55.02 68.20
N ARG A 20 18.85 -53.84 68.42
CA ARG A 20 18.54 -52.60 67.71
C ARG A 20 18.97 -52.72 66.24
N PRO A 21 18.18 -52.23 65.27
CA PRO A 21 18.67 -52.05 63.91
C PRO A 21 19.70 -50.91 63.90
N CYS A 22 20.87 -51.17 63.32
CA CYS A 22 21.85 -50.13 62.98
C CYS A 22 21.29 -49.29 61.83
N THR A 23 20.82 -48.08 62.12
CA THR A 23 20.61 -47.04 61.10
C THR A 23 21.98 -46.54 60.64
N PHE A 24 22.41 -46.94 59.45
CA PHE A 24 23.48 -46.25 58.73
C PHE A 24 22.97 -44.85 58.36
N ALA A 25 23.53 -43.81 58.95
CA ALA A 25 23.37 -42.45 58.44
C ALA A 25 24.31 -42.31 57.24
N PRO A 26 23.80 -42.14 56.00
CA PRO A 26 24.67 -41.87 54.86
C PRO A 26 25.30 -40.48 55.06
N ALA A 27 26.61 -40.38 54.83
CA ALA A 27 27.30 -39.09 54.75
C ALA A 27 26.69 -38.28 53.59
N GLN A 28 26.07 -37.16 53.92
CA GLN A 28 25.42 -36.26 52.97
C GLN A 28 26.47 -35.74 51.97
N GLN A 29 26.44 -36.22 50.73
CA GLN A 29 27.32 -35.73 49.67
C GLN A 29 26.73 -34.42 49.10
N GLY A 30 27.44 -33.31 49.28
CA GLY A 30 27.06 -31.95 48.87
C GLY A 30 26.98 -31.67 47.37
N ILE A 31 26.77 -32.70 46.53
CA ILE A 31 26.73 -32.60 45.07
C ILE A 31 25.33 -32.18 44.55
N VAL A 32 24.27 -32.42 45.34
CA VAL A 32 22.88 -32.11 44.96
C VAL A 32 22.69 -30.61 44.66
N LEU A 33 23.28 -29.72 45.46
CA LEU A 33 23.15 -28.27 45.29
C LEU A 33 23.80 -27.79 43.97
N PHE A 34 24.94 -28.37 43.59
CA PHE A 34 25.63 -28.03 42.36
C PHE A 34 24.85 -28.44 41.11
N ILE A 35 24.28 -29.65 41.12
CA ILE A 35 23.44 -30.15 40.02
C ILE A 35 22.20 -29.26 39.87
N VAL A 36 21.52 -28.94 40.98
CA VAL A 36 20.34 -28.06 40.96
C VAL A 36 20.70 -26.67 40.42
N MET A 37 21.82 -26.10 40.85
CA MET A 37 22.28 -24.79 40.37
C MET A 37 22.53 -24.82 38.86
N ILE A 38 23.20 -25.85 38.33
CA ILE A 38 23.44 -26.00 36.90
C ILE A 38 22.12 -26.15 36.14
N VAL A 39 21.20 -26.99 36.62
CA VAL A 39 19.90 -27.18 35.96
C VAL A 39 19.12 -25.87 35.92
N VAL A 40 19.07 -25.12 37.03
CA VAL A 40 18.42 -23.80 37.08
C VAL A 40 19.10 -22.81 36.15
N LEU A 41 20.42 -22.83 36.05
CA LEU A 41 21.19 -21.92 35.20
C LEU A 41 20.95 -22.22 33.71
N ILE A 42 20.95 -23.51 33.32
CA ILE A 42 20.64 -23.95 31.96
C ILE A 42 19.19 -23.60 31.59
N THR A 43 18.22 -23.87 32.46
CA THR A 43 16.81 -23.53 32.17
C THR A 43 16.61 -22.02 32.08
N SER A 44 17.27 -21.23 32.93
CA SER A 44 17.22 -19.77 32.86
C SER A 44 17.78 -19.23 31.54
N LEU A 45 18.93 -19.76 31.09
CA LEU A 45 19.51 -19.40 29.80
C LEU A 45 18.59 -19.74 28.62
N LEU A 46 17.94 -20.91 28.65
CA LEU A 46 16.97 -21.32 27.62
C LEU A 46 15.75 -20.38 27.58
N VAL A 47 15.25 -19.96 28.74
CA VAL A 47 14.13 -19.00 28.83
C VAL A 47 14.51 -17.63 28.27
N ILE A 48 15.70 -17.13 28.61
CA ILE A 48 16.20 -15.84 28.08
C ILE A 48 16.38 -15.91 26.56
N TRP A 49 16.87 -17.04 26.05
CA TRP A 49 17.05 -17.26 24.61
C TRP A 49 15.70 -17.30 23.88
N ALA A 50 14.71 -18.00 24.43
CA ALA A 50 13.34 -18.04 23.89
C ALA A 50 12.67 -16.65 23.87
N SER A 51 12.87 -15.84 24.92
CA SER A 51 12.31 -14.49 25.02
C SER A 51 12.83 -13.55 23.90
N ARG A 52 14.13 -13.57 23.60
CA ARG A 52 14.70 -12.76 22.51
C ARG A 52 14.18 -13.16 21.14
N SER A 53 13.96 -14.45 20.90
CA SER A 53 13.38 -14.96 19.64
C SER A 53 11.94 -14.47 19.43
N SER A 54 11.13 -14.49 20.49
CA SER A 54 9.75 -13.99 20.45
C SER A 54 9.68 -12.51 20.08
N PHE A 55 10.57 -11.68 20.62
CA PHE A 55 10.62 -10.24 20.34
C PHE A 55 10.95 -9.94 18.87
N PHE A 56 11.89 -10.68 18.28
CA PHE A 56 12.20 -10.54 16.86
C PHE A 56 11.00 -10.87 15.98
N ASN A 57 10.28 -11.94 16.29
CA ASN A 57 9.10 -12.34 15.54
C ASN A 57 7.99 -11.28 15.59
N GLU A 58 7.77 -10.61 16.72
CA GLU A 58 6.82 -9.50 16.84
C GLU A 58 7.19 -8.29 15.97
N ILE A 59 8.48 -7.92 15.92
CA ILE A 59 8.95 -6.82 15.08
C ILE A 59 8.74 -7.13 13.60
N VAL A 60 9.15 -8.33 13.16
CA VAL A 60 9.04 -8.77 11.77
C VAL A 60 7.58 -8.86 11.35
N THR A 61 6.74 -9.51 12.15
CA THR A 61 5.30 -9.62 11.86
C THR A 61 4.60 -8.26 11.85
N GLY A 62 5.01 -7.33 12.72
CA GLY A 62 4.47 -5.98 12.69
C GLY A 62 4.87 -5.18 11.45
N ASN A 63 6.07 -5.41 10.88
CA ASN A 63 6.49 -4.78 9.63
C ASN A 63 5.71 -5.35 8.44
N GLU A 64 5.57 -6.68 8.39
CA GLU A 64 4.81 -7.36 7.35
C GLU A 64 3.33 -6.93 7.35
N ALA A 65 2.70 -6.88 8.52
CA ALA A 65 1.31 -6.42 8.65
C ALA A 65 1.12 -4.96 8.20
N ASP A 66 2.11 -4.10 8.43
CA ASP A 66 2.07 -2.70 7.99
C ASP A 66 2.25 -2.57 6.47
N TYR A 67 3.16 -3.37 5.89
CA TYR A 67 3.34 -3.45 4.44
C TYR A 67 2.09 -3.95 3.72
N GLN A 68 1.44 -5.00 4.23
CA GLN A 68 0.20 -5.54 3.68
C GLN A 68 -0.92 -4.50 3.67
N ARG A 69 -1.08 -3.73 4.75
CA ARG A 69 -2.03 -2.62 4.79
C ARG A 69 -1.70 -1.54 3.76
N ALA A 70 -0.44 -1.14 3.64
CA ALA A 70 -0.03 -0.16 2.64
C ALA A 70 -0.31 -0.68 1.21
N PHE A 71 -0.10 -1.98 0.97
CA PHE A 71 -0.37 -2.62 -0.31
C PHE A 71 -1.85 -2.61 -0.66
N GLU A 72 -2.72 -3.02 0.28
CA GLU A 72 -4.18 -2.95 0.10
C GLU A 72 -4.65 -1.51 -0.16
N ALA A 73 -4.07 -0.52 0.53
CA ALA A 73 -4.40 0.89 0.30
C ALA A 73 -4.00 1.34 -1.11
N ALA A 74 -2.80 0.97 -1.57
CA ALA A 74 -2.36 1.27 -2.93
C ALA A 74 -3.25 0.59 -3.99
N GLN A 75 -3.70 -0.64 -3.76
CA GLN A 75 -4.65 -1.32 -4.65
C GLN A 75 -6.01 -0.62 -4.70
N ALA A 76 -6.50 -0.14 -3.56
CA ALA A 76 -7.73 0.64 -3.51
C ALA A 76 -7.60 1.97 -4.29
N MET A 77 -6.44 2.63 -4.21
CA MET A 77 -6.16 3.85 -5.01
C MET A 77 -6.08 3.57 -6.51
N LEU A 78 -5.49 2.45 -6.92
CA LEU A 78 -5.51 2.04 -8.33
C LEU A 78 -6.94 1.89 -8.82
N ARG A 79 -7.79 1.21 -8.04
CA ARG A 79 -9.18 0.99 -8.43
C ARG A 79 -9.99 2.29 -8.47
N ASP A 80 -9.75 3.18 -7.52
CA ASP A 80 -10.38 4.50 -7.49
C ASP A 80 -10.00 5.34 -8.72
N ALA A 81 -8.73 5.32 -9.11
CA ALA A 81 -8.24 5.99 -10.31
C ALA A 81 -8.85 5.40 -11.60
N GLU A 82 -9.03 4.08 -11.69
CA GLU A 82 -9.72 3.46 -12.82
C GLU A 82 -11.17 3.96 -12.93
N LEU A 83 -11.88 4.06 -11.81
CA LEU A 83 -13.25 4.56 -11.77
C LEU A 83 -13.34 6.06 -12.14
N ASP A 84 -12.37 6.87 -11.71
CA ASP A 84 -12.22 8.27 -12.11
C ASP A 84 -12.02 8.39 -13.63
N ILE A 85 -11.13 7.58 -14.23
CA ILE A 85 -10.91 7.54 -15.68
C ILE A 85 -12.14 7.05 -16.45
N MET A 86 -12.87 6.06 -15.92
CA MET A 86 -14.10 5.55 -16.53
C MET A 86 -15.29 6.49 -16.37
N GLU A 87 -15.20 7.48 -15.49
CA GLU A 87 -16.30 8.38 -15.11
C GLU A 87 -17.50 7.61 -14.52
N THR A 88 -17.24 6.54 -13.78
CA THR A 88 -18.28 5.69 -13.18
C THR A 88 -18.02 5.44 -11.71
N ARG A 89 -19.09 5.31 -10.93
CA ARG A 89 -19.01 4.89 -9.52
C ARG A 89 -18.92 3.37 -9.40
N THR A 90 -18.67 2.90 -8.19
CA THR A 90 -18.71 1.48 -7.81
C THR A 90 -20.03 0.78 -8.17
N ASP A 91 -21.12 1.54 -8.17
CA ASP A 91 -22.50 1.15 -8.43
C ASP A 91 -22.87 1.27 -9.92
N GLY A 92 -21.91 1.63 -10.77
CA GLY A 92 -22.08 1.76 -12.22
C GLY A 92 -22.79 3.04 -12.65
N THR A 93 -23.20 3.89 -11.70
CA THR A 93 -23.75 5.21 -12.00
C THR A 93 -22.66 6.14 -12.54
N ALA A 94 -23.01 7.01 -13.49
CA ALA A 94 -22.06 7.99 -14.01
C ALA A 94 -21.68 9.01 -12.93
N ILE A 95 -20.41 9.39 -12.88
CA ILE A 95 -19.93 10.46 -12.01
C ILE A 95 -20.35 11.81 -12.62
N ALA A 96 -21.05 12.63 -11.83
CA ALA A 96 -21.49 13.96 -12.26
C ALA A 96 -20.28 14.90 -12.44
N ARG A 97 -20.23 15.58 -13.57
CA ARG A 97 -19.17 16.53 -13.92
C ARG A 97 -19.44 17.91 -13.31
N CYS A 98 -18.43 18.78 -13.27
CA CYS A 98 -18.60 20.13 -12.74
C CYS A 98 -19.72 20.89 -13.47
N GLY A 99 -20.66 21.42 -12.69
CA GLY A 99 -21.85 22.11 -13.20
C GLY A 99 -23.07 21.22 -13.42
N GLU A 100 -22.95 19.90 -13.24
CA GLU A 100 -24.07 18.96 -13.28
C GLU A 100 -24.74 18.79 -11.90
N PRO A 101 -26.02 18.41 -11.84
CA PRO A 101 -26.67 18.07 -10.58
C PRO A 101 -25.93 16.94 -9.85
N ASN A 102 -25.71 17.09 -8.54
CA ASN A 102 -24.97 16.14 -7.69
C ASN A 102 -23.47 16.02 -8.00
N ALA A 103 -22.87 17.02 -8.65
CA ALA A 103 -21.42 17.12 -8.80
C ALA A 103 -20.74 17.24 -7.42
N LEU A 104 -19.65 16.50 -7.24
CA LEU A 104 -18.80 16.62 -6.05
C LEU A 104 -18.10 17.98 -6.04
N PRO A 105 -17.71 18.51 -4.86
CA PRO A 105 -16.90 19.73 -4.78
C PRO A 105 -15.60 19.62 -5.59
N SER A 106 -14.98 18.43 -5.55
CA SER A 106 -13.77 18.05 -6.31
C SER A 106 -14.11 17.33 -7.62
N CYS A 107 -15.06 17.87 -8.40
CA CYS A 107 -15.49 17.30 -9.68
C CYS A 107 -14.43 17.46 -10.81
N ARG A 108 -14.51 16.58 -11.81
CA ARG A 108 -13.84 16.74 -13.11
C ARG A 108 -14.67 17.65 -14.03
N PRO A 109 -14.05 18.52 -14.87
CA PRO A 109 -14.79 19.34 -15.83
C PRO A 109 -15.35 18.50 -17.00
N LYS A 110 -16.33 19.07 -17.72
CA LYS A 110 -16.99 18.40 -18.86
C LYS A 110 -16.16 18.52 -20.13
N ALA A 111 -15.95 17.40 -20.82
CA ALA A 111 -15.39 17.34 -22.17
C ALA A 111 -15.83 18.48 -23.11
N LEU A 112 -14.92 18.85 -24.01
CA LEU A 112 -15.09 19.92 -25.01
C LEU A 112 -16.44 19.83 -25.77
N PRO A 113 -16.99 20.97 -26.23
CA PRO A 113 -16.41 22.32 -26.25
C PRO A 113 -16.67 23.16 -24.98
N ALA A 114 -17.22 22.61 -23.90
CA ALA A 114 -17.63 23.37 -22.71
C ALA A 114 -16.49 23.71 -21.72
N ASN A 115 -15.23 23.45 -22.09
CA ASN A 115 -14.05 23.51 -21.22
C ASN A 115 -13.43 24.93 -21.05
N PHE A 116 -14.24 25.97 -20.81
CA PHE A 116 -13.63 27.24 -20.37
C PHE A 116 -14.55 28.11 -19.49
N VAL A 117 -14.31 28.05 -18.18
CA VAL A 117 -14.11 29.22 -17.30
C VAL A 117 -13.05 28.72 -16.29
N SER A 118 -11.91 29.39 -16.07
CA SER A 118 -11.94 30.76 -15.57
C SER A 118 -10.62 31.57 -15.71
N LYS A 119 -10.79 32.89 -15.58
CA LYS A 119 -9.81 33.95 -15.76
C LYS A 119 -8.96 34.15 -14.50
N GLY A 120 -7.69 33.72 -14.57
CA GLY A 120 -6.56 34.45 -13.97
C GLY A 120 -6.36 34.34 -12.45
N ALA A 121 -5.08 34.27 -12.07
CA ALA A 121 -4.39 34.54 -10.79
C ALA A 121 -4.97 34.08 -9.42
N ASN A 122 -6.26 33.76 -9.28
CA ASN A 122 -6.93 33.37 -8.03
C ASN A 122 -8.11 32.38 -8.26
N GLU A 123 -8.09 31.58 -9.32
CA GLU A 123 -9.16 30.62 -9.64
C GLU A 123 -8.65 29.20 -9.96
N ASP A 124 -9.44 28.19 -9.58
CA ASP A 124 -9.12 26.76 -9.63
C ASP A 124 -8.82 26.27 -11.05
N LYS A 125 -7.55 25.96 -11.29
CA LYS A 125 -7.09 25.29 -12.50
C LYS A 125 -7.62 23.84 -12.51
N ARG A 126 -8.44 23.46 -13.51
CA ARG A 126 -9.05 22.11 -13.60
C ARG A 126 -8.59 21.39 -14.86
N ALA A 127 -8.11 20.15 -14.71
CA ALA A 127 -7.71 19.27 -15.80
C ALA A 127 -8.75 18.15 -16.02
N TYR A 128 -8.87 17.66 -17.25
CA TYR A 128 -9.89 16.69 -17.68
C TYR A 128 -9.28 15.49 -18.42
N PHE A 129 -9.97 14.35 -18.35
CA PHE A 129 -9.64 13.16 -19.15
C PHE A 129 -10.40 13.19 -20.48
N PRO A 130 -9.72 13.09 -21.63
CA PRO A 130 -10.31 12.94 -22.95
C PRO A 130 -11.53 12.01 -22.98
N SER A 131 -12.59 12.43 -23.64
CA SER A 131 -13.85 11.68 -23.75
C SER A 131 -14.09 11.16 -25.14
N SER A 132 -13.45 11.76 -26.14
CA SER A 132 -13.35 11.15 -27.46
C SER A 132 -12.07 10.33 -27.58
N TYR A 133 -12.16 9.24 -28.32
CA TYR A 133 -11.11 8.22 -28.44
C TYR A 133 -10.35 8.32 -29.77
N SER A 134 -10.76 9.25 -30.62
CA SER A 134 -10.22 9.48 -31.95
C SER A 134 -9.22 10.64 -31.86
N LEU A 135 -7.98 10.42 -32.30
CA LEU A 135 -7.09 11.56 -32.59
C LEU A 135 -7.47 12.27 -33.90
N ASP A 136 -8.46 11.76 -34.63
CA ASP A 136 -8.93 12.28 -35.92
C ASP A 136 -10.15 13.21 -35.76
N ASP A 137 -10.50 13.63 -34.54
CA ASP A 137 -11.53 14.64 -34.33
C ASP A 137 -11.04 16.02 -34.83
N ASP A 138 -11.95 16.79 -35.44
CA ASP A 138 -11.66 18.08 -36.11
C ASP A 138 -11.07 19.15 -35.17
N ASP A 139 -11.05 18.91 -33.85
CA ASP A 139 -10.47 19.77 -32.81
C ASP A 139 -8.98 19.49 -32.51
N GLY A 140 -8.35 18.56 -33.24
CA GLY A 140 -6.91 18.28 -33.15
C GLY A 140 -6.55 17.20 -32.12
N GLY A 141 -7.55 16.45 -31.63
CA GLY A 141 -7.39 15.37 -30.67
C GLY A 141 -7.26 15.90 -29.25
N ASP A 142 -8.17 15.47 -28.38
CA ASP A 142 -8.22 15.80 -26.95
C ASP A 142 -6.85 15.69 -26.24
N LEU A 143 -5.96 14.81 -26.72
CA LEU A 143 -4.62 14.64 -26.16
C LEU A 143 -3.64 15.77 -26.52
N MET A 144 -3.64 16.29 -27.75
CA MET A 144 -2.79 17.43 -28.10
C MET A 144 -3.26 18.71 -27.42
N VAL A 145 -4.58 18.84 -27.24
CA VAL A 145 -5.18 19.92 -26.44
C VAL A 145 -4.75 19.78 -24.97
N LEU A 146 -4.80 18.57 -24.41
CA LEU A 146 -4.36 18.32 -23.04
C LEU A 146 -2.86 18.57 -22.85
N GLU A 147 -2.00 18.14 -23.78
CA GLU A 147 -0.56 18.41 -23.75
C GLU A 147 -0.25 19.91 -23.87
N GLY A 148 -0.92 20.62 -24.78
CA GLY A 148 -0.79 22.08 -24.91
C GLY A 148 -1.24 22.83 -23.66
N LEU A 149 -2.37 22.44 -23.08
CA LEU A 149 -2.90 23.05 -21.85
C LEU A 149 -2.03 22.74 -20.62
N LEU A 150 -1.48 21.53 -20.53
CA LEU A 150 -0.56 21.17 -19.44
C LEU A 150 0.81 21.84 -19.58
N ALA A 151 1.26 22.15 -20.80
CA ALA A 151 2.43 23.00 -21.03
C ALA A 151 2.19 24.45 -20.56
N ASP A 152 0.97 24.97 -20.69
CA ASP A 152 0.58 26.28 -20.14
C ASP A 152 0.43 26.27 -18.61
N PHE A 153 0.14 25.11 -18.02
CA PHE A 153 0.17 24.90 -16.57
C PHE A 153 1.60 24.77 -16.06
N LYS A 154 2.27 25.92 -15.93
CA LYS A 154 3.57 26.05 -15.24
C LYS A 154 3.45 25.70 -13.75
N PHE A 155 3.48 24.41 -13.41
CA PHE A 155 3.92 23.98 -12.10
C PHE A 155 5.44 24.02 -12.12
N SER A 156 6.02 25.02 -11.46
CA SER A 156 7.47 25.24 -11.41
C SER A 156 8.17 24.21 -10.52
N SER A 157 8.04 22.93 -10.82
CA SER A 157 9.06 21.95 -10.45
C SER A 157 9.84 21.66 -11.72
N LYS A 158 11.00 22.31 -11.88
CA LYS A 158 11.96 21.93 -12.92
C LYS A 158 12.50 20.56 -12.55
N VAL A 159 11.77 19.50 -12.87
CA VAL A 159 12.30 18.15 -12.75
C VAL A 159 13.21 17.96 -13.95
N ARG A 160 14.51 18.12 -13.71
CA ARG A 160 15.57 17.81 -14.70
C ARG A 160 15.59 18.74 -15.92
N GLY A 161 15.33 20.04 -15.70
CA GLY A 161 15.46 21.07 -16.73
C GLY A 161 14.33 21.12 -17.77
N ASN A 162 13.35 20.20 -17.70
CA ASN A 162 12.12 20.24 -18.49
C ASN A 162 10.94 20.71 -17.62
N GLU A 163 9.98 21.43 -18.22
CA GLU A 163 8.74 21.85 -17.54
C GLU A 163 7.78 20.65 -17.48
N VAL A 164 7.80 19.91 -16.37
CA VAL A 164 6.85 18.82 -16.12
C VAL A 164 5.99 19.15 -14.92
N GLY A 165 4.69 18.90 -15.04
CA GLY A 165 3.70 19.32 -14.06
C GLY A 165 2.58 18.33 -13.91
N CYS A 166 1.98 18.32 -12.73
CA CYS A 166 0.75 17.61 -12.46
C CYS A 166 -0.29 18.59 -11.93
N LEU A 167 -1.53 18.41 -12.36
CA LEU A 167 -2.66 19.21 -11.94
C LEU A 167 -3.87 18.30 -11.73
N ALA A 168 -4.51 18.39 -10.57
CA ALA A 168 -5.67 17.56 -10.23
C ALA A 168 -5.38 16.06 -10.47
N ALA A 169 -4.22 15.58 -10.05
CA ALA A 169 -3.69 14.23 -10.24
C ALA A 169 -3.38 13.81 -11.69
N ILE A 170 -3.60 14.68 -12.68
CA ILE A 170 -3.25 14.42 -14.08
C ILE A 170 -1.83 14.94 -14.32
N CYS A 171 -0.96 14.06 -14.77
CA CYS A 171 0.47 14.31 -14.98
C CYS A 171 0.86 14.16 -16.45
N VAL A 172 1.89 14.89 -16.88
CA VAL A 172 2.52 14.72 -18.21
C VAL A 172 4.04 14.69 -18.11
N GLY A 173 4.68 14.37 -19.22
CA GLY A 173 6.13 14.48 -19.38
C GLY A 173 6.92 13.35 -18.74
N GLY A 174 6.31 12.17 -18.53
CA GLY A 174 7.00 10.98 -18.05
C GLY A 174 7.34 11.01 -16.56
N ILE A 175 6.85 11.97 -15.78
CA ILE A 175 7.21 12.11 -14.36
C ILE A 175 6.82 10.88 -13.54
N THR A 176 5.76 10.17 -13.94
CA THR A 176 5.28 8.98 -13.25
C THR A 176 5.95 7.69 -13.76
N ARG A 177 7.07 7.73 -14.47
CA ARG A 177 7.71 6.51 -15.00
C ARG A 177 8.52 5.79 -13.91
N ILE A 178 8.33 4.48 -13.72
CA ILE A 178 9.20 3.63 -12.86
C ILE A 178 10.59 3.45 -13.51
N ASP A 179 10.62 3.20 -14.83
CA ASP A 179 11.83 2.85 -15.57
C ASP A 179 12.16 3.91 -16.61
N ASP A 180 12.87 4.96 -16.24
CA ASP A 180 13.56 5.73 -17.28
C ASP A 180 14.75 4.88 -17.76
N PRO A 181 14.84 4.51 -19.05
CA PRO A 181 15.96 3.75 -19.56
C PRO A 181 17.22 4.58 -19.30
N ALA A 182 18.28 3.90 -18.81
CA ALA A 182 19.59 4.52 -18.69
C ALA A 182 19.88 5.25 -20.01
N PRO A 183 20.24 6.54 -19.97
CA PRO A 183 20.44 7.28 -21.19
C PRO A 183 21.53 6.60 -22.02
N ALA A 184 21.35 6.61 -23.36
CA ALA A 184 22.36 6.10 -24.29
C ALA A 184 23.72 6.82 -24.15
N ASP A 185 23.71 7.98 -23.47
CA ASP A 185 24.86 8.78 -23.10
C ASP A 185 25.26 8.52 -21.63
N PRO A 186 26.48 8.02 -21.36
CA PRO A 186 26.97 7.76 -20.00
C PRO A 186 27.20 9.02 -19.15
N GLU A 187 27.19 10.23 -19.72
CA GLU A 187 27.25 11.50 -18.95
C GLU A 187 25.88 11.95 -18.43
N LYS A 188 24.79 11.39 -18.96
CA LYS A 188 23.44 11.80 -18.60
C LYS A 188 22.97 11.00 -17.35
N PRO A 189 22.40 11.66 -16.33
CA PRO A 189 22.11 11.00 -15.06
C PRO A 189 21.03 9.91 -15.22
N VAL A 190 21.24 8.77 -14.56
CA VAL A 190 20.19 7.74 -14.36
C VAL A 190 19.01 8.39 -13.66
N LEU A 191 17.86 8.30 -14.31
CA LEU A 191 16.67 9.02 -13.91
C LEU A 191 15.91 8.17 -12.88
N ASN A 192 15.95 8.61 -11.63
CA ASN A 192 15.18 7.96 -10.57
C ASN A 192 13.72 8.46 -10.62
N PRO A 193 12.75 7.61 -10.24
CA PRO A 193 11.36 8.00 -10.19
C PRO A 193 11.09 9.08 -9.12
N PHE A 194 10.01 9.86 -9.25
CA PHE A 194 9.78 11.02 -8.39
C PHE A 194 9.67 10.68 -6.89
N TRP A 195 9.15 9.49 -6.55
CA TRP A 195 9.03 9.00 -5.16
C TRP A 195 10.36 8.56 -4.54
N SER A 196 11.48 8.65 -5.26
CA SER A 196 12.82 8.45 -4.71
C SER A 196 13.38 9.70 -4.02
N ASN A 197 12.82 10.88 -4.31
CA ASN A 197 13.22 12.17 -3.76
C ASN A 197 12.12 12.71 -2.84
N ALA A 198 12.43 12.86 -1.55
CA ALA A 198 11.44 13.26 -0.55
C ALA A 198 10.82 14.64 -0.84
N THR A 199 11.64 15.63 -1.23
CA THR A 199 11.15 16.98 -1.54
C THR A 199 10.21 16.97 -2.75
N LEU A 200 10.58 16.25 -3.81
CA LEU A 200 9.75 16.14 -5.01
C LEU A 200 8.47 15.35 -4.72
N LEU A 201 8.54 14.31 -3.91
CA LEU A 201 7.37 13.55 -3.47
C LEU A 201 6.39 14.43 -2.69
N ASP A 202 6.87 15.28 -1.79
CA ASP A 202 6.01 16.20 -1.03
C ASP A 202 5.36 17.27 -1.91
N GLU A 203 6.06 17.75 -2.94
CA GLU A 203 5.45 18.61 -3.97
C GLU A 203 4.38 17.85 -4.76
N MET A 204 4.69 16.63 -5.16
CA MET A 204 3.81 15.78 -5.95
C MET A 204 2.52 15.43 -5.22
N LYS A 205 2.60 15.11 -3.92
CA LYS A 205 1.44 14.82 -3.06
C LYS A 205 0.43 15.96 -3.00
N LYS A 206 0.86 17.23 -3.13
CA LYS A 206 -0.05 18.40 -3.16
C LYS A 206 -0.96 18.42 -4.38
N THR A 207 -0.52 17.78 -5.46
CA THR A 207 -1.25 17.70 -6.74
C THR A 207 -1.92 16.35 -6.93
N ALA A 208 -1.71 15.39 -6.03
CA ALA A 208 -2.23 14.05 -6.15
C ALA A 208 -3.71 13.97 -5.81
N ALA A 209 -4.36 12.87 -6.21
CA ALA A 209 -5.73 12.57 -5.79
C ALA A 209 -5.72 11.75 -4.50
N SER A 210 -6.62 12.10 -3.58
CA SER A 210 -6.97 11.27 -2.42
C SER A 210 -8.07 10.28 -2.77
N TYR A 211 -8.22 9.24 -1.95
CA TYR A 211 -9.26 8.23 -2.13
C TYR A 211 -10.65 8.87 -2.17
N GLY A 212 -11.43 8.59 -3.20
CA GLY A 212 -12.78 9.08 -3.32
C GLY A 212 -12.91 10.53 -3.76
N GLN A 213 -11.79 11.25 -3.97
CA GLN A 213 -11.84 12.67 -4.30
C GLN A 213 -12.65 12.96 -5.56
N TYR A 214 -12.47 12.16 -6.62
CA TYR A 214 -13.17 12.34 -7.89
C TYR A 214 -14.32 11.36 -8.11
N THR A 215 -14.33 10.23 -7.39
CA THR A 215 -15.36 9.17 -7.53
C THR A 215 -16.49 9.29 -6.51
N GLY A 216 -16.23 9.93 -5.37
CA GLY A 216 -17.13 9.98 -4.22
C GLY A 216 -17.07 8.72 -3.35
N ALA A 217 -16.07 7.86 -3.52
CA ALA A 217 -15.89 6.68 -2.68
C ALA A 217 -15.64 7.08 -1.21
N GLU A 218 -16.39 6.47 -0.29
CA GLU A 218 -16.24 6.74 1.14
C GLU A 218 -15.39 5.67 1.82
N SER A 219 -14.48 6.09 2.70
CA SER A 219 -13.77 5.17 3.58
C SER A 219 -14.70 4.77 4.74
N GLY A 220 -15.40 3.65 4.60
CA GLY A 220 -16.26 3.10 5.66
C GLY A 220 -15.48 2.69 6.92
N SER A 221 -16.19 2.36 8.01
CA SER A 221 -15.59 1.99 9.31
C SER A 221 -14.71 0.73 9.27
N SER A 222 -14.88 -0.12 8.25
CA SER A 222 -14.06 -1.31 7.98
C SER A 222 -13.07 -1.12 6.83
N ALA A 223 -12.98 0.09 6.27
CA ALA A 223 -12.06 0.38 5.18
C ALA A 223 -10.62 0.46 5.69
N ASN A 224 -9.68 0.36 4.76
CA ASN A 224 -8.28 0.50 5.09
C ASN A 224 -8.01 1.91 5.65
N PRO A 225 -7.51 2.05 6.88
CA PRO A 225 -7.36 3.34 7.54
C PRO A 225 -6.27 4.23 6.93
N LEU A 226 -5.49 3.74 5.97
CA LEU A 226 -4.49 4.53 5.25
C LEU A 226 -5.09 5.35 4.11
N LEU A 227 -6.34 5.09 3.71
CA LEU A 227 -6.96 5.73 2.55
C LEU A 227 -7.23 7.23 2.75
N SER A 228 -7.41 7.68 3.99
CA SER A 228 -7.79 9.07 4.29
C SER A 228 -6.66 10.08 4.07
N ASP A 229 -5.42 9.70 4.35
CA ASP A 229 -4.31 10.65 4.48
C ASP A 229 -2.95 10.10 4.06
N ARG A 230 -2.87 8.82 3.72
CA ARG A 230 -1.61 8.08 3.49
C ARG A 230 -1.59 7.31 2.19
N ALA A 231 -2.56 7.57 1.31
CA ALA A 231 -2.64 6.96 0.00
C ALA A 231 -3.01 8.01 -1.05
N TRP A 232 -2.34 7.94 -2.20
CA TRP A 232 -2.47 8.90 -3.29
C TRP A 232 -2.39 8.20 -4.64
N TYR A 233 -3.00 8.79 -5.66
CA TYR A 233 -2.76 8.39 -7.05
C TYR A 233 -2.49 9.57 -7.98
N TRP A 234 -1.82 9.25 -9.07
CA TRP A 234 -1.61 10.10 -10.23
C TRP A 234 -1.94 9.32 -11.50
N VAL A 235 -2.45 10.02 -12.50
CA VAL A 235 -2.81 9.47 -13.81
C VAL A 235 -2.04 10.23 -14.88
N GLU A 236 -1.33 9.49 -15.73
CA GLU A 236 -0.62 10.04 -16.88
C GLU A 236 -1.22 9.48 -18.17
N PRO A 237 -1.87 10.32 -19.00
CA PRO A 237 -2.29 9.92 -20.33
C PRO A 237 -1.08 9.80 -21.25
N LEU A 238 -1.06 8.74 -22.06
CA LEU A 238 0.00 8.39 -22.99
C LEU A 238 -0.63 8.18 -24.38
N VAL A 239 0.01 8.75 -25.40
CA VAL A 239 -0.36 8.51 -26.81
C VAL A 239 -0.02 7.06 -27.16
N TYR A 240 -1.02 6.28 -27.60
CA TYR A 240 -0.78 4.99 -28.24
C TYR A 240 -0.52 5.17 -29.74
N GLN A 241 0.65 4.75 -30.20
CA GLN A 241 1.04 4.80 -31.62
C GLN A 241 1.11 3.38 -32.19
N ALA A 242 0.12 3.00 -33.00
CA ALA A 242 -0.02 1.65 -33.56
C ALA A 242 1.15 1.23 -34.49
N ASN A 243 1.80 2.19 -35.14
CA ASN A 243 2.95 1.98 -36.03
C ASN A 243 4.25 1.63 -35.29
N LEU A 244 4.33 1.89 -33.98
CA LEU A 244 5.48 1.58 -33.12
C LEU A 244 5.23 0.38 -32.19
N ALA A 245 4.03 -0.20 -32.24
CA ALA A 245 3.62 -1.29 -31.37
C ALA A 245 4.12 -2.65 -31.89
N HIS A 246 5.09 -3.26 -31.20
CA HIS A 246 5.36 -4.70 -31.31
C HIS A 246 4.11 -5.51 -30.91
N GLU A 247 4.01 -6.80 -31.29
CA GLU A 247 2.82 -7.65 -31.03
C GLU A 247 2.31 -7.61 -29.57
N ALA A 248 3.18 -7.41 -28.57
CA ALA A 248 2.79 -7.25 -27.17
C ALA A 248 2.03 -5.95 -26.87
N ALA A 249 2.34 -4.86 -27.58
CA ALA A 249 1.68 -3.56 -27.46
C ALA A 249 0.31 -3.54 -28.14
N SER A 250 0.00 -4.49 -29.03
CA SER A 250 -1.33 -4.63 -29.65
C SER A 250 -2.44 -4.92 -28.63
N ARG A 251 -2.10 -5.51 -27.47
CA ARG A 251 -3.04 -5.78 -26.37
C ARG A 251 -3.46 -4.51 -25.62
N PHE A 252 -2.68 -3.46 -25.73
CA PHE A 252 -2.97 -2.13 -25.16
C PHE A 252 -3.53 -1.18 -26.22
N ALA A 253 -3.75 -1.64 -27.45
CA ALA A 253 -4.44 -0.86 -28.47
C ALA A 253 -5.88 -0.59 -28.01
N PRO A 254 -6.33 0.68 -27.99
CA PRO A 254 -7.73 1.01 -27.81
C PRO A 254 -8.57 0.26 -28.85
N ARG A 255 -9.52 -0.56 -28.38
CA ARG A 255 -10.43 -1.31 -29.26
C ARG A 255 -11.60 -0.40 -29.64
N GLY A 256 -11.84 -0.21 -30.92
CA GLY A 256 -13.02 0.51 -31.41
C GLY A 256 -12.89 1.06 -32.82
N GLY A 257 -11.69 1.49 -33.23
CA GLY A 257 -11.47 1.96 -34.59
C GLY A 257 -11.11 0.82 -35.56
N TYR A 258 -11.48 1.03 -36.82
CA TYR A 258 -11.33 0.08 -37.92
C TYR A 258 -9.94 -0.56 -37.99
N ILE A 259 -9.87 -1.77 -38.58
CA ILE A 259 -8.61 -2.49 -38.81
C ILE A 259 -7.62 -1.55 -39.52
N GLY A 260 -6.59 -1.13 -38.78
CA GLY A 260 -5.54 -0.24 -39.25
C GLY A 260 -5.64 1.18 -38.68
N ASN A 261 -4.62 1.58 -37.93
CA ASN A 261 -4.28 2.98 -37.64
C ASN A 261 -5.22 3.83 -36.76
N THR A 262 -5.97 3.29 -35.81
CA THR A 262 -6.63 4.17 -34.83
C THR A 262 -5.66 4.46 -33.68
N PRO A 263 -5.05 5.66 -33.61
CA PRO A 263 -4.36 6.06 -32.40
C PRO A 263 -5.40 6.29 -31.29
N GLY A 264 -4.99 6.13 -30.04
CA GLY A 264 -5.84 6.46 -28.91
C GLY A 264 -5.04 6.59 -27.62
N ILE A 265 -5.73 6.65 -26.49
CA ILE A 265 -5.14 7.09 -25.23
C ILE A 265 -5.08 5.94 -24.23
N VAL A 266 -3.89 5.75 -23.68
CA VAL A 266 -3.60 4.78 -22.64
C VAL A 266 -3.22 5.55 -21.38
N TYR A 267 -3.70 5.12 -20.23
CA TYR A 267 -3.46 5.82 -18.96
C TYR A 267 -2.50 5.01 -18.10
N ARG A 268 -1.38 5.61 -17.69
CA ARG A 268 -0.54 5.06 -16.62
C ARG A 268 -1.03 5.59 -15.29
N ILE A 269 -1.47 4.68 -14.43
CA ILE A 269 -1.88 4.99 -13.07
C ILE A 269 -0.71 4.67 -12.16
N THR A 270 -0.33 5.63 -11.31
CA THR A 270 0.62 5.41 -10.22
C THR A 270 -0.09 5.59 -8.90
N ALA A 271 -0.17 4.52 -8.11
CA ALA A 271 -0.68 4.57 -6.74
C ALA A 271 0.49 4.49 -5.75
N TYR A 272 0.43 5.32 -4.72
CA TYR A 272 1.42 5.39 -3.65
C TYR A 272 0.74 5.33 -2.29
N ALA A 273 1.24 4.49 -1.39
CA ALA A 273 0.74 4.39 -0.03
C ALA A 273 1.87 4.30 1.00
N GLU A 274 1.66 4.96 2.14
CA GLU A 274 2.58 5.00 3.28
C GLU A 274 2.02 4.21 4.47
N GLY A 275 2.72 3.15 4.87
CA GLY A 275 2.41 2.41 6.08
C GLY A 275 2.68 3.24 7.34
N ARG A 276 2.10 2.85 8.48
CA ARG A 276 2.23 3.59 9.75
C ARG A 276 3.64 3.56 10.30
N LYS A 277 4.43 2.55 9.95
CA LYS A 277 5.83 2.47 10.35
C LYS A 277 6.70 3.35 9.45
N PRO A 278 7.69 4.06 10.02
CA PRO A 278 8.65 4.82 9.22
C PRO A 278 9.31 3.94 8.16
N GLY A 279 9.31 4.39 6.92
CA GLY A 279 9.93 3.68 5.80
C GLY A 279 9.05 2.65 5.09
N THR A 280 7.88 2.28 5.62
CA THR A 280 6.93 1.44 4.89
C THR A 280 6.29 2.25 3.77
N ARG A 281 6.62 1.91 2.52
CA ARG A 281 6.06 2.53 1.33
C ARG A 281 5.74 1.48 0.28
N VAL A 282 4.62 1.66 -0.40
CA VAL A 282 4.22 0.83 -1.55
C VAL A 282 3.93 1.74 -2.72
N VAL A 283 4.49 1.40 -3.88
CA VAL A 283 4.21 2.04 -5.16
C VAL A 283 3.69 0.95 -6.09
N LEU A 284 2.49 1.16 -6.66
CA LEU A 284 1.95 0.27 -7.69
C LEU A 284 1.74 1.07 -8.97
N GLN A 285 2.03 0.44 -10.10
CA GLN A 285 1.73 1.00 -11.41
C GLN A 285 0.91 0.05 -12.26
N SER A 286 -0.07 0.62 -12.94
CA SER A 286 -0.92 -0.10 -13.87
C SER A 286 -1.09 0.72 -15.14
N ILE A 287 -1.23 0.01 -16.25
CA ILE A 287 -1.60 0.58 -17.54
C ILE A 287 -3.07 0.27 -17.76
N HIS A 288 -3.88 1.32 -17.83
CA HIS A 288 -5.31 1.25 -18.02
C HIS A 288 -5.67 1.73 -19.44
N VAL A 289 -6.51 0.96 -20.11
CA VAL A 289 -7.04 1.30 -21.44
C VAL A 289 -8.55 1.32 -21.34
N ARG A 290 -9.14 2.49 -21.57
CA ARG A 290 -10.60 2.62 -21.65
C ARG A 290 -11.05 1.94 -22.93
N GLN A 291 -11.91 0.93 -22.81
CA GLN A 291 -12.51 0.27 -23.96
C GLN A 291 -13.84 0.93 -24.30
N GLU A 292 -14.10 1.16 -25.58
CA GLU A 292 -15.43 1.58 -26.02
C GLU A 292 -16.43 0.47 -25.73
N GLN A 293 -17.44 0.78 -24.90
CA GLN A 293 -18.59 -0.10 -24.78
C GLN A 293 -19.42 0.03 -26.06
N LYS A 294 -19.43 -1.02 -26.88
CA LYS A 294 -20.35 -1.13 -28.00
C LYS A 294 -21.77 -1.10 -27.44
N THR A 295 -22.48 0.01 -27.59
CA THR A 295 -23.90 0.11 -27.25
C THR A 295 -24.63 -1.00 -28.00
N ALA A 296 -25.15 -1.99 -27.28
CA ALA A 296 -25.98 -3.02 -27.87
C ALA A 296 -27.24 -2.32 -28.42
N GLN A 297 -27.36 -2.31 -29.74
CA GLN A 297 -28.48 -1.75 -30.49
C GLN A 297 -29.62 -2.77 -30.55
#